data_AF-K6YRJ1-F1
#
_entry.id   AF-K6YRJ1-F1
#
_cell.length_a   1.000
_cell.length_b   1.000
_cell.length_c   1.000
_cell.angle_alpha   90.00
_cell.angle_beta   90.00
_cell.angle_gamma   90.00
#
_symmetry.space_group_name_H-M   'P 1'
#
loop_
_entity.id
_entity.type
_entity.pdbx_description
1 polymer ?
#
loop_
_entity_poly.entity_id
_entity_poly.type
_entity_poly.pdbx_seq_one_letter_code
_entity_poly.pdbx_strand_id
1 'polypeptide(L)' 'MKFLLGLVLTLAMFGAVADEGEVADAALIAELTQYCNDIAEEDGTGGQNLNVFLLECVNNELKSEGYQAIEKI' A
#
# COMPACT_ATOMS: atom_id res chain seq x y z
N MET A 1 57.58 7.13 -2.44
CA MET A 1 56.23 7.72 -2.28
C MET A 1 55.37 7.09 -3.39
N LYS A 2 54.66 5.98 -3.20
CA LYS A 2 53.52 5.72 -2.30
C LYS A 2 52.34 6.63 -2.61
N PHE A 3 51.61 6.34 -3.68
CA PHE A 3 50.17 6.61 -3.77
C PHE A 3 49.51 5.48 -4.55
N LEU A 4 49.26 4.39 -3.83
CA LEU A 4 48.32 3.36 -4.21
C LEU A 4 46.90 3.92 -4.03
N LEU A 5 46.06 3.63 -5.03
CA LEU A 5 44.69 3.16 -4.90
C LEU A 5 43.72 3.97 -4.00
N GLY A 6 42.69 4.53 -4.61
CA GLY A 6 41.54 5.09 -3.89
C GLY A 6 40.29 5.18 -4.74
N LEU A 7 39.85 4.06 -5.36
CA LEU A 7 38.49 3.94 -5.86
C LEU A 7 37.58 3.65 -4.67
N VAL A 8 37.01 4.70 -4.07
CA VAL A 8 35.98 4.56 -3.05
C VAL A 8 34.64 4.43 -3.77
N LEU A 9 34.22 3.17 -3.97
CA LEU A 9 32.87 2.85 -4.42
C LEU A 9 31.92 2.94 -3.21
N THR A 10 31.27 4.08 -3.02
CA THR A 10 30.20 4.21 -2.04
C THR A 10 28.94 3.55 -2.60
N LEU A 11 28.73 2.28 -2.26
CA LEU A 11 27.43 1.64 -2.39
C LEU A 11 26.47 2.32 -1.41
N ALA A 12 25.63 3.23 -1.93
CA ALA A 12 24.48 3.71 -1.20
C ALA A 12 23.54 2.50 -1.02
N MET A 13 23.50 1.96 0.19
CA MET A 13 22.48 0.99 0.58
C MET A 13 21.15 1.75 0.63
N PHE A 14 20.31 1.55 -0.39
CA PHE A 14 18.88 1.80 -0.24
C PHE A 14 18.39 0.73 0.73
N GLY A 15 18.36 1.08 2.02
CA GLY A 15 17.71 0.26 3.02
C GLY A 15 16.28 0.01 2.57
N ALA A 16 15.87 -1.25 2.55
CA ALA A 16 14.47 -1.61 2.44
C ALA A 16 13.73 -0.87 3.56
N VAL A 17 12.95 0.15 3.21
CA VAL A 17 12.00 0.73 4.15
C VAL A 17 11.03 -0.42 4.45
N ALA A 18 10.98 -0.86 5.70
CA ALA A 18 9.90 -1.72 6.13
C ALA A 18 8.60 -0.91 5.90
N ASP A 19 7.58 -1.60 5.42
CA ASP A 19 6.23 -1.07 5.17
C ASP A 19 5.58 -0.73 6.53
N GLU A 20 6.09 0.33 7.16
CA GLU A 20 5.61 0.88 8.43
C GLU A 20 4.71 2.08 8.13
N GLY A 21 3.81 1.93 7.15
CA GLY A 21 2.80 2.94 6.85
C GLY A 21 2.01 3.31 8.12
N GLU A 22 1.37 4.46 8.14
CA GLU A 22 0.50 4.81 9.28
C GLU A 22 -0.76 3.93 9.24
N VAL A 23 -1.38 3.69 10.40
CA VAL A 23 -2.70 3.04 10.45
C VAL A 23 -3.75 4.11 10.13
N ALA A 24 -4.52 3.89 9.07
CA ALA A 24 -5.62 4.78 8.72
C ALA A 24 -6.68 4.86 9.82
N ASP A 25 -7.28 6.03 9.99
CA ASP A 25 -8.40 6.17 10.91
C ASP A 25 -9.68 5.53 10.36
N ALA A 26 -10.64 5.29 11.25
CA ALA A 26 -11.89 4.61 10.90
C ALA A 26 -12.78 5.42 9.94
N ALA A 27 -12.64 6.74 9.90
CA ALA A 27 -13.42 7.57 8.98
C ALA A 27 -12.90 7.41 7.56
N LEU A 28 -11.57 7.42 7.37
CA LEU A 28 -10.95 7.15 6.07
C LEU A 28 -11.30 5.74 5.56
N ILE A 29 -11.21 4.71 6.42
CA ILE A 29 -11.59 3.34 6.03
C ILE A 29 -13.06 3.27 5.60
N ALA A 30 -13.96 3.97 6.30
CA ALA A 30 -15.37 3.99 5.94
C ALA A 30 -15.63 4.70 4.60
N GLU A 31 -14.92 5.80 4.34
CA GLU A 31 -14.98 6.52 3.06
C GLU A 31 -14.50 5.64 1.90
N LEU A 32 -13.34 5.01 2.03
CA LEU A 32 -12.81 4.09 1.03
C LEU A 32 -13.70 2.87 0.82
N THR A 33 -14.34 2.37 1.88
CA THR A 33 -15.29 1.25 1.77
C THR A 33 -16.52 1.65 0.95
N GLN A 34 -17.05 2.86 1.14
CA GLN A 34 -18.15 3.38 0.33
C GLN A 34 -17.73 3.53 -1.13
N TYR A 35 -16.59 4.15 -1.38
CA TYR A 35 -16.03 4.29 -2.73
C TYR A 35 -15.89 2.95 -3.45
N CYS A 36 -15.30 1.95 -2.78
CA CYS A 36 -15.14 0.61 -3.34
C CYS A 36 -16.48 -0.12 -3.52
N ASN A 37 -17.49 0.13 -2.66
CA ASN A 37 -18.82 -0.41 -2.86
C ASN A 37 -19.50 0.19 -4.10
N ASP A 38 -19.34 1.48 -4.34
CA ASP A 38 -19.87 2.14 -5.52
C ASP A 38 -19.25 1.56 -6.81
N ILE A 39 -17.93 1.30 -6.82
CA ILE A 39 -17.28 0.57 -7.93
C ILE A 39 -17.86 -0.83 -8.09
N ALA A 40 -18.07 -1.57 -7.00
CA ALA A 40 -18.64 -2.91 -7.06
C ALA A 40 -20.07 -2.92 -7.63
N GLU A 41 -20.86 -1.89 -7.35
CA GLU A 41 -22.22 -1.72 -7.86
C GLU A 41 -22.24 -1.32 -9.34
N GLU A 42 -21.32 -0.44 -9.77
CA GLU A 42 -21.25 0.08 -11.13
C GLU A 42 -20.55 -0.88 -12.10
N ASP A 43 -19.37 -1.37 -11.73
CA ASP A 43 -18.48 -2.17 -12.60
C ASP A 43 -18.55 -3.67 -12.31
N GLY A 44 -19.17 -4.05 -11.18
CA GLY A 44 -19.23 -5.42 -10.70
C GLY A 44 -17.94 -5.89 -10.02
N THR A 45 -18.01 -7.02 -9.32
CA THR A 45 -16.88 -7.54 -8.53
C THR A 45 -15.92 -8.44 -9.33
N GLY A 46 -16.08 -8.53 -10.66
CA GLY A 46 -15.31 -9.46 -11.49
C GLY A 46 -15.51 -10.95 -11.11
N GLY A 47 -16.62 -11.29 -10.44
CA GLY A 47 -16.90 -12.64 -9.95
C GLY A 47 -16.38 -12.94 -8.55
N GLN A 48 -15.75 -11.97 -7.88
CA GLN A 48 -15.34 -12.10 -6.48
C GLN A 48 -16.54 -11.99 -5.53
N ASN A 49 -16.41 -12.56 -4.32
CA ASN A 49 -17.32 -12.23 -3.23
C ASN A 49 -17.17 -10.75 -2.87
N LEU A 50 -18.28 -10.07 -2.56
CA LEU A 50 -18.30 -8.64 -2.28
C LEU A 50 -17.29 -8.25 -1.18
N ASN A 51 -17.24 -8.96 -0.05
CA ASN A 51 -16.30 -8.62 1.03
C ASN A 51 -14.84 -8.82 0.63
N VAL A 52 -14.55 -9.80 -0.24
CA VAL A 52 -13.19 -10.01 -0.77
C VAL A 52 -12.80 -8.87 -1.69
N PHE A 53 -13.71 -8.47 -2.60
CA PHE A 53 -13.52 -7.33 -3.48
C PHE A 53 -13.29 -6.04 -2.70
N LEU A 54 -14.14 -5.76 -1.71
CA LEU A 54 -14.03 -4.56 -0.88
C LEU A 54 -12.72 -4.52 -0.12
N LEU A 55 -12.30 -5.63 0.50
CA LEU A 55 -11.03 -5.68 1.23
C LEU A 55 -9.83 -5.45 0.32
N GLU A 56 -9.82 -6.03 -0.88
CA GLU A 56 -8.76 -5.84 -1.86
C GLU A 56 -8.72 -4.39 -2.36
N CYS A 57 -9.87 -3.83 -2.74
CA CYS A 57 -9.99 -2.46 -3.21
C CYS A 57 -9.52 -1.46 -2.14
N VAL A 58 -10.05 -1.54 -0.91
CA VAL A 58 -9.66 -0.64 0.19
C VAL A 58 -8.17 -0.75 0.50
N ASN A 59 -7.59 -1.95 0.51
CA ASN A 59 -6.15 -2.12 0.73
C ASN A 59 -5.29 -1.55 -0.41
N ASN A 60 -5.78 -1.57 -1.65
CA ASN A 60 -5.08 -0.94 -2.76
C ASN A 60 -5.08 0.58 -2.62
N GLU A 61 -6.22 1.19 -2.25
CA GLU A 61 -6.31 2.64 -1.99
C GLU A 61 -5.42 3.05 -0.82
N LEU A 62 -5.52 2.37 0.33
CA LEU A 62 -4.70 2.62 1.52
C LEU A 62 -3.20 2.56 1.19
N LYS A 63 -2.77 1.53 0.46
CA LYS A 63 -1.37 1.38 0.07
C LYS A 63 -0.91 2.48 -0.88
N SER A 64 -1.78 2.94 -1.79
CA SER A 64 -1.47 4.04 -2.70
C SER A 64 -1.22 5.36 -1.96
N GLU A 65 -1.86 5.52 -0.80
CA GLU A 65 -1.74 6.69 0.08
C GLU A 65 -0.66 6.52 1.17
N GLY A 66 -0.05 5.34 1.30
CA GLY A 66 1.02 5.05 2.26
C GLY A 66 0.55 4.55 3.63
N TYR A 67 -0.69 4.08 3.73
CA TYR A 67 -1.22 3.44 4.94
C TYR A 67 -0.99 1.92 4.95
N GLN A 68 -1.06 1.33 6.14
CA GLN A 68 -1.04 -0.12 6.31
C GLN A 68 -2.30 -0.77 5.74
N ALA A 69 -2.14 -1.99 5.23
CA ALA A 69 -3.27 -2.84 4.88
C ALA A 69 -4.04 -3.30 6.13
N ILE A 70 -5.36 -3.43 5.98
CA ILE A 70 -6.26 -3.98 7.00
C ILE A 70 -6.59 -5.44 6.70
N GLU A 71 -6.94 -6.19 7.74
CA GLU A 71 -7.24 -7.63 7.63
C GLU A 71 -8.70 -7.92 7.31
N LYS A 72 -9.61 -6.97 7.56
CA LYS A 72 -11.05 -7.13 7.39
C LYS A 72 -11.78 -5.81 7.19
N ILE A 73 -12.92 -5.89 6.50
CA ILE A 73 -13.96 -4.87 6.38
C ILE A 73 -15.11 -5.20 7.34
#